data_AF-A0A1F5G2B0-F1
#
_entry.id   AF-A0A1F5G2B0-F1
#
_cell.length_a   1.000
_cell.length_b   1.000
_cell.length_c   1.000
_cell.angle_alpha   90.00
_cell.angle_beta   90.00
_cell.angle_gamma   90.00
#
_symmetry.space_group_name_H-M   'P 1'
#
loop_
_entity.id
_entity.type
_entity.pdbx_description
1 polymer ?
#
loop_
_entity_poly.entity_id
_entity_poly.type
_entity_poly.pdbx_seq_one_letter_code
_entity_poly.pdbx_strand_id
1 'polypeptide(L)' 'METTILNYRIIVEPDVRVGTEEHGFSAYCPTLDIADGGNTVEEALSSIQEGIECRIEALIMAEGLPMMS' A
#
# COMPACT_ATOMS: atom_id res chain seq x y z
N MET A 1 -16.76 -9.79 -17.46
CA MET A 1 -15.97 -9.85 -16.21
C MET A 1 -16.63 -8.95 -15.20
N GLU A 2 -16.87 -9.45 -14.00
CA GLU A 2 -17.33 -8.63 -12.89
C GLU A 2 -16.10 -7.95 -12.27
N THR A 3 -16.11 -6.63 -12.17
CA THR A 3 -15.04 -5.88 -11.49
C THR A 3 -15.21 -6.04 -9.99
N THR A 4 -14.22 -6.62 -9.33
CA THR A 4 -14.20 -6.70 -7.86
C THR A 4 -13.63 -5.39 -7.31
N ILE A 5 -14.43 -4.69 -6.51
CA ILE A 5 -13.99 -3.47 -5.82
C ILE A 5 -13.54 -3.83 -4.41
N LEU A 6 -12.28 -3.55 -4.09
CA LEU A 6 -11.71 -3.76 -2.76
C LEU A 6 -11.48 -2.40 -2.08
N ASN A 7 -12.12 -2.19 -0.94
CA ASN A 7 -12.00 -0.95 -0.18
C ASN A 7 -11.10 -1.17 1.04
N TYR A 8 -9.90 -0.60 1.01
CA TYR A 8 -8.94 -0.67 2.10
C TYR A 8 -8.88 0.64 2.88
N ARG A 9 -8.77 0.55 4.21
CA ARG A 9 -8.50 1.71 5.05
C ARG A 9 -7.01 1.98 5.06
N ILE A 10 -6.65 3.22 4.75
CA ILE A 10 -5.29 3.73 4.84
C ILE A 10 -5.23 4.76 5.96
N ILE A 11 -4.24 4.60 6.83
CA ILE A 11 -3.91 5.58 7.88
C ILE A 11 -2.66 6.31 7.38
N VAL A 12 -2.74 7.64 7.28
CA VAL A 12 -1.61 8.48 6.87
C VAL A 12 -1.25 9.41 8.02
N GLU A 13 0.03 9.42 8.37
CA GLU A 13 0.57 10.24 9.46
C GLU A 13 1.85 10.94 9.00
N PRO A 14 2.12 12.18 9.48
CA PRO A 14 3.45 12.77 9.35
C PRO A 14 4.49 11.87 10.01
N ASP A 15 5.64 11.71 9.37
CA ASP A 15 6.72 10.86 9.86
C ASP A 15 8.09 11.52 9.67
N VAL A 16 9.06 11.05 10.44
CA VAL A 16 10.47 11.41 10.33
C VAL A 16 11.25 10.15 10.06
N ARG A 17 11.82 10.05 8.86
CA ARG A 17 12.53 8.85 8.42
C ARG A 17 13.74 8.58 9.30
N VAL A 18 13.80 7.36 9.83
CA VAL A 18 14.90 6.91 10.66
C VAL A 18 16.20 6.90 9.84
N GLY A 19 17.25 7.53 10.37
CA GLY A 19 18.58 7.55 9.75
C GLY A 19 18.85 8.73 8.82
N THR A 20 17.83 9.41 8.31
CA THR A 20 18.00 10.64 7.50
C THR A 20 17.45 11.89 8.18
N GLU A 21 16.59 11.75 9.19
CA GLU A 21 15.85 12.86 9.82
C GLU A 21 14.96 13.63 8.83
N GLU A 22 14.72 13.06 7.65
CA GLU A 22 13.88 13.69 6.64
C GLU A 22 12.42 13.60 7.03
N HIS A 23 11.72 14.73 6.93
CA HIS A 23 10.28 14.80 7.11
C HIS A 23 9.56 14.23 5.88
N GLY A 24 8.51 13.46 6.14
CA GLY A 24 7.63 12.94 5.11
C GLY A 24 6.31 12.46 5.72
N PHE A 25 5.69 11.53 5.02
CA PHE A 25 4.45 10.89 5.43
C PHE A 25 4.60 9.39 5.32
N SER A 26 4.05 8.70 6.31
CA SER A 26 3.92 7.25 6.32
C SER A 26 2.46 6.88 6.12
N ALA A 27 2.21 5.92 5.24
CA ALA A 27 0.90 5.39 4.94
C ALA A 27 0.87 3.90 5.30
N TYR A 28 -0.12 3.49 6.09
CA TYR A 28 -0.27 2.12 6.57
C TYR A 28 -1.64 1.55 6.22
N CYS A 29 -1.64 0.32 5.70
CA CYS A 29 -2.85 -0.48 5.48
C CYS A 29 -2.93 -1.61 6.53
N PRO A 30 -3.74 -1.45 7.60
CA PRO A 30 -3.78 -2.43 8.69
C PRO A 30 -4.26 -3.82 8.27
N THR A 31 -5.17 -3.89 7.29
CA THR A 31 -5.77 -5.16 6.85
C THR A 31 -4.76 -6.06 6.13
N LEU A 32 -3.83 -5.46 5.39
CA LEU A 32 -2.82 -6.19 4.60
C LEU A 32 -1.45 -6.22 5.28
N ASP A 33 -1.31 -5.51 6.40
CA ASP A 33 -0.08 -5.33 7.18
C ASP A 33 1.10 -4.85 6.33
N ILE A 34 0.85 -3.79 5.56
CA ILE A 34 1.85 -3.14 4.71
C ILE A 34 1.90 -1.65 4.99
N ALA A 35 3.10 -1.10 4.94
CA ALA A 35 3.37 0.32 5.08
C ALA A 35 4.27 0.79 3.94
N ASP A 36 4.09 2.04 3.53
CA ASP A 36 4.96 2.73 2.59
C ASP A 36 4.97 4.24 2.93
N GLY A 37 5.73 5.06 2.21
CA GLY A 37 5.82 6.48 2.51
C GLY A 37 6.17 7.36 1.32
N GLY A 38 6.07 8.67 1.54
CA GLY A 38 6.31 9.70 0.52
C GLY A 38 6.70 11.02 1.14
N ASN A 39 7.18 11.98 0.33
CA ASN A 39 7.49 13.32 0.81
C ASN A 39 6.23 14.18 0.92
N THR A 40 5.16 13.81 0.21
CA THR A 40 3.81 14.37 0.38
C THR A 40 2.80 13.28 0.71
N VAL A 41 1.60 13.69 1.15
CA VAL A 41 0.47 12.77 1.39
C VAL A 41 0.11 12.02 0.11
N GLU A 42 0.10 12.71 -1.04
CA GLU A 42 -0.22 12.12 -2.34
C GLU A 42 0.81 11.09 -2.77
N GLU A 43 2.09 11.35 -2.57
CA GLU A 43 3.16 10.38 -2.84
C GLU A 43 3.00 9.14 -1.96
N ALA A 44 2.78 9.32 -0.64
CA ALA A 44 2.58 8.20 0.27
C ALA A 44 1.35 7.34 -0.09
N LEU A 45 0.27 7.99 -0.55
CA LEU A 45 -0.94 7.31 -1.04
C LEU A 45 -0.69 6.54 -2.35
N SER A 46 0.08 7.12 -3.28
CA SER A 46 0.45 6.44 -4.53
C SER A 46 1.31 5.21 -4.25
N SER A 47 2.34 5.35 -3.41
CA SER A 47 3.26 4.27 -3.07
C SER A 47 2.55 3.12 -2.34
N ILE A 48 1.71 3.42 -1.33
CA ILE A 48 0.96 2.35 -0.64
C ILE A 48 -0.05 1.67 -1.58
N GLN A 49 -0.62 2.37 -2.56
CA GLN A 49 -1.50 1.75 -3.55
C GLN A 49 -0.76 0.71 -4.39
N GLU A 50 0.43 1.04 -4.90
CA GLU A 50 1.28 0.09 -5.62
C GLU A 50 1.66 -1.11 -4.73
N GLY A 51 1.96 -0.87 -3.46
CA GLY A 51 2.22 -1.92 -2.48
C GLY A 51 1.02 -2.84 -2.23
N ILE A 52 -0.20 -2.30 -2.18
CA ILE A 52 -1.46 -3.07 -2.05
C ILE A 52 -1.66 -3.96 -3.28
N GLU A 53 -1.50 -3.40 -4.48
CA GLU A 53 -1.65 -4.14 -5.75
C GLU A 53 -0.66 -5.31 -5.80
N CYS A 54 0.62 -5.04 -5.52
CA CYS A 54 1.66 -6.08 -5.46
C CYS A 54 1.37 -7.16 -4.42
N ARG A 55 0.89 -6.78 -3.22
CA ARG A 55 0.55 -7.73 -2.16
C ARG A 55 -0.61 -8.63 -2.55
N ILE A 56 -1.65 -8.09 -3.18
CA ILE A 56 -2.81 -8.85 -3.66
C ILE A 56 -2.38 -9.82 -4.77
N GLU A 57 -1.60 -9.36 -5.75
CA GLU A 57 -1.06 -10.22 -6.80
C GLU A 57 -0.26 -11.39 -6.22
N ALA A 58 0.62 -11.12 -5.25
CA ALA A 58 1.41 -12.15 -4.58
C ALA A 58 0.54 -13.18 -3.84
N LEU A 59 -0.55 -12.74 -3.20
CA LEU A 59 -1.50 -13.63 -2.52
C LEU A 59 -2.25 -14.53 -3.52
N ILE A 60 -2.72 -13.95 -4.63
CA ILE A 60 -3.38 -14.70 -5.72
C ILE A 60 -2.44 -15.76 -6.29
N MET A 61 -1.19 -15.39 -6.58
CA MET A 61 -0.17 -16.31 -7.09
C MET A 61 0.18 -17.42 -6.10
N ALA A 62 0.31 -17.09 -4.81
CA ALA A 62 0.64 -18.05 -3.77
C ALA A 62 -0.48 -19.07 -3.53
N GLU A 63 -1.74 -18.64 -3.62
CA GLU A 63 -2.92 -19.52 -3.46
C GLU A 63 -3.30 -20.27 -4.75
N GLY A 64 -2.55 -20.08 -5.85
CA GLY A 64 -2.81 -20.75 -7.13
C GLY A 64 -4.09 -20.30 -7.83
N LEU A 65 -4.61 -19.12 -7.47
CA LEU A 65 -5.78 -18.52 -8.10
C LEU A 65 -5.36 -17.85 -9.43
N PRO A 66 -6.16 -17.96 -10.50
CA PRO A 66 -5.81 -17.34 -11.78
C PRO A 66 -5.75 -15.82 -11.63
N MET A 67 -4.64 -15.22 -12.08
CA MET A 67 -4.46 -13.77 -12.17
C MET A 67 -5.68 -13.13 -12.85
N MET A 68 -6.23 -12.08 -12.26
CA MET A 68 -7.28 -11.30 -12.92
C MET A 68 -6.65 -10.60 -14.13
N SER A 69 -6.94 -11.14 -15.32
CA SER A 69 -6.59 -10.59 -16.63
C SER A 69 -7.36 -9.33 -16.94
#